data_AF-E2AT27-F1
#
_entry.id   AF-E2AT27-F1
#
_cell.length_a   1.000
_cell.length_b   1.000
_cell.length_c   1.000
_cell.angle_alpha   90.00
_cell.angle_beta   90.00
_cell.angle_gamma   90.00
#
_symmetry.space_group_name_H-M   'P 1'
#
loop_
_entity.id
_entity.type
_entity.pdbx_description
1 polymer ?
#
loop_
_entity_poly.entity_id
_entity_poly.type
_entity_poly.pdbx_seq_one_letter_code
_entity_poly.pdbx_strand_id
1 'polypeptide(L)'
;RIREEISEDTKNILISLKVDAVSRLDRSFIGINIQYIKNSKIILRTLALKELKEKHTGEYIKAIIKNVCSSFNISLDQIYTITTDNSTNMLKAVRIL
;
A
#
# COMPACT_ATOMS: atom_id res chain seq x y z
N ARG A 1 3.76 -18.75 3.61
CA ARG A 1 2.89 -18.75 4.82
C ARG A 1 2.18 -17.41 5.05
N ILE A 2 2.82 -16.35 5.57
CA ILE A 2 2.09 -15.09 5.91
C ILE A 2 1.51 -14.41 4.66
N ARG A 3 2.25 -14.41 3.55
CA ARG A 3 1.76 -13.84 2.28
C ARG A 3 0.52 -14.55 1.75
N GLU A 4 0.53 -15.88 1.75
CA GLU A 4 -0.62 -16.70 1.35
C GLU A 4 -1.83 -16.48 2.27
N GLU A 5 -1.60 -16.38 3.58
CA GLU A 5 -2.66 -16.08 4.55
C GLU A 5 -3.32 -14.72 4.26
N ILE A 6 -2.51 -13.67 4.03
CA ILE A 6 -3.02 -12.35 3.67
C ILE A 6 -3.76 -12.40 2.32
N SER A 7 -3.21 -13.10 1.33
CA SER A 7 -3.84 -13.25 0.01
C SER A 7 -5.19 -13.95 0.08
N GLU A 8 -5.32 -15.01 0.88
CA GLU A 8 -6.59 -15.70 1.06
C GLU A 8 -7.58 -14.83 1.84
N ASP A 9 -7.12 -14.17 2.91
CA ASP A 9 -7.95 -13.26 3.71
C ASP A 9 -8.51 -12.07 2.93
N THR A 10 -7.77 -11.60 1.93
CA THR A 10 -8.13 -10.43 1.13
C THR A 10 -8.81 -10.80 -0.19
N LYS A 11 -9.04 -12.09 -0.45
CA LYS A 11 -9.65 -12.55 -1.69
C LYS A 11 -11.09 -12.07 -1.81
N ASN A 12 -11.39 -11.40 -2.92
CA ASN A 12 -12.74 -10.92 -3.27
C ASN A 12 -13.41 -9.99 -2.23
N ILE A 13 -12.63 -9.32 -1.38
CA ILE A 13 -13.14 -8.30 -0.46
C ILE A 13 -12.55 -6.94 -0.79
N LEU A 14 -13.24 -5.89 -0.32
CA LEU A 14 -12.73 -4.53 -0.34
C LEU A 14 -11.74 -4.31 0.81
N ILE A 15 -10.68 -3.55 0.52
CA ILE A 15 -9.62 -3.22 1.47
C ILE A 15 -9.36 -1.72 1.50
N SER A 16 -8.81 -1.22 2.61
CA SER A 16 -8.23 0.12 2.69
C SER A 16 -6.72 0.03 2.72
N LEU A 17 -6.04 0.80 1.86
CA LEU A 17 -4.60 1.00 1.97
C LEU A 17 -4.28 2.13 2.96
N LYS A 18 -3.16 1.99 3.66
CA LYS A 18 -2.48 3.09 4.36
C LYS A 18 -1.05 3.16 3.83
N VAL A 19 -0.72 4.27 3.17
CA VAL A 19 0.57 4.49 2.52
C VAL A 19 1.24 5.68 3.16
N ASP A 20 2.39 5.44 3.77
CA ASP A 20 3.17 6.46 4.46
C ASP A 20 4.62 6.42 3.94
N ALA A 21 5.26 7.58 3.85
CA ALA A 21 6.67 7.65 3.53
C ALA A 21 7.40 8.63 4.43
N VAL A 22 8.60 8.25 4.84
CA VAL A 22 9.46 9.05 5.69
C VAL A 22 10.84 9.16 5.07
N SER A 23 11.42 10.35 5.19
CA SER A 23 12.81 10.62 4.84
C SER A 23 13.58 11.00 6.09
N ARG A 24 14.73 10.38 6.31
CA ARG A 24 15.66 10.75 7.37
C ARG A 24 17.09 10.66 6.84
N LEU A 25 17.82 11.77 6.97
CA LEU A 25 19.12 11.95 6.32
C LEU A 25 18.99 11.75 4.80
N ASP A 26 19.80 10.89 4.21
CA ASP A 26 19.86 10.56 2.79
C ASP A 26 18.99 9.36 2.41
N ARG A 27 18.21 8.81 3.36
CA ARG A 27 17.42 7.59 3.15
C ARG A 27 15.94 7.85 3.31
N SER A 28 15.17 7.17 2.48
CA SER A 28 13.72 7.29 2.49
C SER A 28 13.08 5.93 2.43
N PHE A 29 11.95 5.78 3.12
CA PHE A 29 11.23 4.52 3.23
C PHE A 29 9.75 4.74 2.99
N ILE A 30 9.11 3.77 2.34
CA ILE A 30 7.66 3.69 2.18
C ILE A 30 7.13 2.48 2.95
N GLY A 31 6.15 2.73 3.80
CA GLY A 31 5.34 1.72 4.47
C GLY A 31 3.99 1.57 3.76
N ILE A 32 3.62 0.34 3.43
CA ILE A 32 2.32 0.01 2.84
C ILE A 32 1.63 -0.99 3.75
N ASN A 33 0.51 -0.56 4.33
CA ASN A 33 -0.36 -1.39 5.14
C ASN A 33 -1.73 -1.54 4.48
N ILE A 34 -2.41 -2.63 4.81
CA ILE A 34 -3.82 -2.84 4.49
C ILE A 34 -4.64 -2.95 5.76
N GLN A 35 -5.89 -2.50 5.66
CA GLN A 35 -6.91 -2.66 6.67
C GLN A 35 -8.14 -3.30 6.02
N TYR A 36 -8.66 -4.36 6.62
CA TYR A 36 -9.86 -5.07 6.14
C TYR A 36 -10.66 -5.63 7.31
N ILE A 37 -11.90 -6.05 7.06
CA ILE A 37 -12.77 -6.63 8.09
C ILE A 37 -12.80 -8.15 7.92
N LYS A 38 -12.54 -8.87 9.00
CA LYS A 38 -12.68 -10.33 9.08
C LYS A 38 -13.27 -10.71 10.42
N ASN A 39 -14.33 -11.51 10.43
CA ASN A 39 -15.03 -11.96 11.64
C ASN A 39 -15.42 -10.79 12.57
N SER A 40 -16.02 -9.74 11.99
CA SER A 40 -16.43 -8.51 12.68
C SER A 40 -15.30 -7.76 13.40
N LYS A 41 -14.05 -8.00 13.01
CA LYS A 41 -12.87 -7.31 13.53
C LYS A 41 -12.12 -6.61 12.41
N ILE A 42 -11.56 -5.45 12.73
CA ILE A 42 -10.62 -4.76 11.87
C ILE A 42 -9.27 -5.45 11.99
N ILE A 43 -8.75 -5.93 10.86
CA ILE A 43 -7.42 -6.52 10.74
C ILE A 43 -6.51 -5.51 10.06
N LEU A 44 -5.34 -5.28 10.66
CA LEU A 44 -4.26 -4.48 10.07
C LEU A 44 -3.10 -5.41 9.72
N ARG A 45 -2.54 -5.25 8.52
CA ARG A 45 -1.38 -6.00 8.04
C ARG A 45 -0.41 -5.09 7.29
N THR A 46 0.88 -5.28 7.53
CA THR A 46 1.94 -4.63 6.74
C THR A 46 2.26 -5.49 5.52
N LEU A 47 2.13 -4.92 4.33
CA LEU A 47 2.53 -5.59 3.09
C LEU A 47 3.99 -5.34 2.74
N ALA A 48 4.47 -4.12 3.01
CA ALA A 48 5.82 -3.74 2.66
C ALA A 48 6.36 -2.60 3.54
N LEU A 49 7.65 -2.69 3.85
CA LEU A 49 8.49 -1.57 4.23
C LEU A 49 9.68 -1.58 3.27
N LYS A 50 9.75 -0.60 2.36
CA LYS A 50 10.78 -0.56 1.30
C LYS A 50 11.56 0.73 1.36
N GLU A 51 12.86 0.64 1.16
CA GLU A 51 13.70 1.80 0.90
C GLU A 51 13.42 2.33 -0.52
N LEU A 52 13.23 3.65 -0.64
CA LEU A 52 13.07 4.37 -1.88
C LEU A 52 14.45 4.82 -2.36
N LYS A 53 14.86 4.35 -3.54
CA LYS A 53 16.20 4.64 -4.11
C LYS A 53 16.17 5.68 -5.22
N GLU A 54 14.98 6.08 -5.66
CA GLU A 54 14.76 7.05 -6.73
C GLU A 54 14.09 8.31 -6.18
N LYS A 55 13.99 9.35 -7.02
CA LYS A 55 13.15 10.50 -6.71
C LYS A 55 11.72 10.00 -6.49
N HIS A 56 11.09 10.42 -5.40
CA HIS A 56 9.75 9.98 -4.99
C HIS A 56 8.64 10.55 -5.87
N THR A 57 8.71 10.37 -7.19
CA THR A 57 7.68 10.83 -8.12
C THR A 57 6.38 10.07 -7.86
N GLY A 58 5.24 10.68 -8.20
CA GLY A 58 3.95 10.00 -8.10
C GLY A 58 3.90 8.70 -8.92
N GLU A 59 4.54 8.68 -10.09
CA GLU A 59 4.67 7.50 -10.95
C GLU A 59 5.45 6.36 -10.28
N TYR A 60 6.57 6.69 -9.62
CA TYR A 60 7.39 5.71 -8.91
C TYR A 60 6.63 5.10 -7.71
N ILE A 61 5.99 5.96 -6.91
CA ILE A 61 5.17 5.52 -5.77
C ILE A 61 4.01 4.64 -6.24
N LYS A 62 3.29 5.06 -7.30
CA LYS A 62 2.23 4.26 -7.94
C LYS A 62 2.73 2.86 -8.30
N ALA A 63 3.88 2.78 -8.98
CA ALA A 63 4.46 1.51 -9.40
C ALA A 63 4.78 0.61 -8.20
N ILE A 64 5.33 1.17 -7.11
CA ILE A 64 5.58 0.43 -5.87
C ILE A 64 4.28 -0.11 -5.28
N ILE A 65 3.24 0.72 -5.13
CA ILE A 65 1.94 0.32 -4.57
C ILE A 65 1.34 -0.83 -5.41
N LYS A 66 1.29 -0.68 -6.73
CA LYS A 66 0.77 -1.69 -7.65
C LYS A 66 1.53 -3.01 -7.54
N ASN A 67 2.86 -2.95 -7.54
CA ASN A 67 3.70 -4.14 -7.44
C ASN A 67 3.54 -4.85 -6.08
N VAL A 68 3.42 -4.09 -5.00
CA VAL A 68 3.16 -4.65 -3.66
C VAL A 68 1.78 -5.31 -3.64
N CYS A 69 0.71 -4.65 -4.05
CA CYS A 69 -0.63 -5.24 -4.08
C CYS A 69 -0.71 -6.50 -4.95
N SER A 70 -0.15 -6.44 -6.16
CA SER A 70 -0.08 -7.59 -7.08
C SER A 70 0.66 -8.77 -6.48
N SER A 71 1.68 -8.52 -5.64
CA SER A 71 2.39 -9.59 -4.95
C SER A 71 1.48 -10.35 -3.98
N PHE A 72 0.45 -9.72 -3.41
CA PHE A 72 -0.53 -10.39 -2.53
C PHE A 72 -1.80 -10.82 -3.29
N ASN A 73 -1.80 -10.83 -4.63
CA ASN A 73 -2.96 -11.12 -5.46
C ASN A 73 -4.16 -10.18 -5.19
N ILE A 74 -3.87 -8.95 -4.76
CA ILE A 74 -4.88 -7.91 -4.54
C ILE A 74 -5.02 -7.10 -5.82
N SER A 75 -6.20 -7.12 -6.44
CA SER A 75 -6.52 -6.25 -7.58
C SER A 75 -6.66 -4.79 -7.14
N LEU A 76 -6.39 -3.85 -8.05
CA LEU A 76 -6.63 -2.43 -7.78
C LEU A 76 -8.12 -2.15 -7.55
N ASP A 77 -9.02 -2.89 -8.19
CA ASP A 77 -10.48 -2.77 -8.00
C ASP A 77 -10.95 -3.14 -6.58
N GLN A 78 -10.11 -3.83 -5.80
CA GLN A 78 -10.38 -4.15 -4.40
C GLN A 78 -10.04 -3.00 -3.45
N ILE A 79 -9.33 -1.97 -3.92
CA ILE A 79 -8.91 -0.84 -3.11
C ILE A 79 -10.09 0.13 -3.00
N TYR A 80 -10.74 0.14 -1.84
CA TYR A 80 -11.85 1.05 -1.57
C TYR A 80 -11.37 2.45 -1.19
N THR A 81 -10.33 2.52 -0.36
CA THR A 81 -9.75 3.78 0.11
C THR A 81 -8.23 3.70 0.21
N ILE A 82 -7.56 4.83 0.02
CA ILE A 82 -6.14 4.99 0.31
C ILE A 82 -5.98 6.17 1.27
N THR A 83 -5.45 5.90 2.45
CA THR A 83 -5.06 6.93 3.42
C THR A 83 -3.58 7.20 3.26
N THR A 84 -3.21 8.46 3.05
CA THR A 84 -1.83 8.91 2.89
C THR A 84 -1.69 10.35 3.39
N ASP A 85 -0.46 10.86 3.43
CA ASP A 85 -0.21 12.26 3.74
C ASP A 85 -0.67 13.18 2.58
N ASN A 86 -0.65 14.49 2.83
CA ASN A 86 -1.04 15.47 1.81
C ASN A 86 0.13 15.87 0.88
N SER A 87 1.20 15.08 0.80
CA SER A 87 2.33 15.41 -0.06
C SER A 87 1.93 15.32 -1.52
N THR A 88 2.46 16.25 -2.33
CA THR A 88 2.08 16.36 -3.75
C THR A 88 2.30 15.05 -4.52
N ASN A 89 3.38 14.33 -4.22
CA ASN A 89 3.71 13.08 -4.89
C ASN A 89 2.81 11.92 -4.46
N MET A 90 2.44 11.83 -3.17
CA MET A 90 1.48 10.82 -2.69
C MET A 90 0.11 11.05 -3.31
N LEU A 91 -0.40 12.28 -3.28
CA LEU A 91 -1.67 12.62 -3.90
C LEU A 91 -1.67 12.34 -5.41
N LYS A 92 -0.58 12.68 -6.10
CA LYS A 92 -0.42 12.36 -7.51
C LYS A 92 -0.50 10.85 -7.71
N ALA A 93 0.28 10.07 -6.97
CA ALA A 93 0.31 8.61 -7.07
C ALA A 93 -1.08 7.99 -6.89
N VAL A 94 -1.84 8.44 -5.89
CA VAL A 94 -3.22 7.97 -5.63
C VAL A 94 -4.17 8.33 -6.77
N ARG A 95 -4.10 9.55 -7.32
CA ARG A 95 -4.96 9.99 -8.42
C ARG A 95 -4.72 9.24 -9.72
N ILE A 96 -3.48 8.80 -9.95
CA ILE A 96 -3.10 8.09 -11.18
C ILE A 96 -3.07 6.58 -10.99
N LEU A 97 -3.38 6.04 -9.81
CA LEU A 97 -3.30 4.60 -9.51
C LEU A 97 -4.30 3.81 -10.35
#